data_AF-A0A932ILG4-F1
#
_entry.id   AF-A0A932ILG4-F1
#
_cell.length_a   1.000
_cell.length_b   1.000
_cell.length_c   1.000
_cell.angle_alpha   90.00
_cell.angle_beta   90.00
_cell.angle_gamma   90.00
#
_symmetry.space_group_name_H-M   'P 1'
#
loop_
_entity.id
_entity.type
_entity.pdbx_description
1 polymer ?
#
loop_
_entity_poly.entity_id
_entity_poly.type
_entity_poly.pdbx_seq_one_letter_code
_entity_poly.pdbx_strand_id
1 'polypeptide(L)'
;MSTSYQLPGAGFVLLVSVVVAGGAFLAWGLTTPPLERVWHMQLELMLGTRDALSSRDFRLLQDTLARYPELADNMLDDAPDGLVSAATGGMVDTGYAYLVRKNSAAPGVLVVTSPNGKKLTLRGRTSAAASAGEAREDTPFVWALPNDGPFPQLIEVRDEADRKKPRPMRVELRATP
;
A
#
# COMPACT_ATOMS: atom_id res chain seq x y z
N MET A 1 -45.29 -12.99 -41.47
CA MET A 1 -43.86 -12.93 -41.85
C MET A 1 -43.08 -13.73 -40.83
N SER A 2 -42.82 -15.00 -41.13
CA SER A 2 -41.99 -15.88 -40.30
C SER A 2 -40.54 -15.70 -40.75
N THR A 3 -39.73 -15.04 -39.94
CA THR A 3 -38.30 -14.83 -40.19
C THR A 3 -37.59 -16.16 -39.96
N SER A 4 -37.24 -16.87 -41.03
CA SER A 4 -36.43 -18.08 -40.95
C SER A 4 -35.04 -17.72 -40.45
N TYR A 5 -34.74 -18.04 -39.20
CA TYR A 5 -33.38 -17.95 -38.66
C TYR A 5 -32.52 -19.00 -39.36
N GLN A 6 -31.69 -18.59 -40.31
CA GLN A 6 -30.63 -19.43 -40.83
C GLN A 6 -29.60 -19.64 -39.72
N LEU A 7 -29.45 -20.89 -39.28
CA LEU A 7 -28.41 -21.26 -38.33
C LEU A 7 -27.04 -21.01 -38.98
N PRO A 8 -26.11 -20.34 -38.28
CA PRO A 8 -24.77 -20.12 -38.80
C PRO A 8 -24.10 -21.45 -39.11
N GLY A 9 -23.44 -21.52 -40.28
CA GLY A 9 -22.71 -22.72 -40.70
C GLY A 9 -21.58 -23.06 -39.72
N ALA A 10 -21.26 -24.35 -39.60
CA ALA A 10 -20.25 -24.86 -38.65
C ALA A 10 -18.89 -24.14 -38.78
N GLY A 11 -18.49 -23.76 -40.00
CA GLY A 11 -17.27 -22.98 -40.23
C GLY A 11 -17.29 -21.58 -39.60
N PHE A 12 -18.45 -20.91 -39.60
CA PHE A 12 -18.60 -19.61 -38.95
C PHE A 12 -18.51 -19.73 -37.43
N VAL A 13 -19.14 -20.76 -36.84
CA VAL A 13 -19.07 -21.02 -35.40
C VAL A 13 -17.62 -21.32 -34.97
N LEU A 14 -16.89 -22.11 -35.75
CA LEU A 14 -15.48 -22.43 -35.48
C LEU A 14 -14.59 -21.17 -35.57
N LEU A 15 -14.80 -20.32 -36.58
CA LEU A 15 -14.08 -19.06 -36.72
C LEU A 15 -14.33 -18.12 -35.54
N VAL A 16 -15.59 -17.93 -35.15
CA VAL A 16 -15.94 -17.09 -33.99
C VAL A 16 -15.33 -17.66 -32.71
N SER A 17 -15.34 -18.99 -32.53
CA SER A 17 -14.74 -19.64 -31.36
C SER A 17 -13.24 -19.39 -31.27
N VAL A 18 -12.51 -19.47 -32.39
CA VAL A 18 -11.08 -19.16 -32.44
C VAL A 18 -10.80 -17.70 -32.12
N VAL A 19 -11.62 -16.77 -32.65
CA VAL A 19 -11.48 -15.33 -32.36
C VAL A 19 -11.73 -15.04 -30.88
N VAL A 20 -12.77 -15.63 -30.29
CA VAL A 20 -13.08 -15.46 -28.85
C VAL A 20 -11.98 -16.07 -27.99
N ALA A 21 -11.51 -17.27 -28.31
CA ALA A 21 -10.42 -17.92 -27.58
C ALA A 21 -9.11 -17.12 -27.69
N GLY A 22 -8.78 -16.61 -28.88
CA GLY A 22 -7.63 -15.73 -29.10
C GLY A 22 -7.75 -14.42 -28.32
N GLY A 23 -8.93 -13.80 -28.34
CA GLY A 23 -9.20 -12.60 -27.56
C GLY A 23 -9.09 -12.84 -26.05
N ALA A 24 -9.61 -13.96 -25.55
CA ALA A 24 -9.49 -14.34 -24.14
C ALA A 24 -8.03 -14.62 -23.74
N PHE A 25 -7.27 -15.31 -24.59
CA PHE A 25 -5.86 -15.57 -24.36
C PHE A 25 -5.03 -14.28 -24.31
N LEU A 26 -5.27 -13.35 -25.23
CA LEU A 26 -4.61 -12.05 -25.23
C LEU A 26 -5.03 -11.21 -24.02
N ALA A 27 -6.31 -11.20 -23.66
CA ALA A 27 -6.78 -10.51 -22.46
C ALA A 27 -6.12 -11.07 -21.19
N TRP A 28 -6.00 -12.40 -21.09
CA TRP A 28 -5.28 -13.06 -20.01
C TRP A 28 -3.79 -12.69 -20.00
N GLY A 29 -3.11 -12.74 -21.14
CA GLY A 29 -1.70 -12.37 -21.26
C GLY A 29 -1.41 -10.89 -20.98
N LEU A 30 -2.38 -10.00 -21.20
CA LEU A 30 -2.29 -8.57 -20.88
C LEU A 30 -2.68 -8.26 -19.43
N THR A 31 -3.15 -9.23 -18.66
CA THR A 31 -3.51 -9.00 -17.26
C THR A 31 -2.23 -8.97 -16.42
N THR A 32 -1.72 -7.77 -16.08
CA THR A 32 -0.56 -7.62 -15.20
C THR A 32 -0.79 -8.39 -13.90
N PRO A 33 0.03 -9.41 -13.57
CA PRO A 33 -0.16 -10.19 -12.36
C PRO A 33 -0.11 -9.29 -11.13
N PRO A 34 -0.89 -9.58 -10.08
CA PRO A 34 -0.93 -8.78 -8.85
C PRO A 34 0.46 -8.52 -8.25
N LEU A 35 1.37 -9.51 -8.36
CA LEU A 35 2.74 -9.42 -7.86
C LEU A 35 3.58 -8.36 -8.61
N GLU A 36 3.44 -8.27 -9.93
CA GLU A 36 4.17 -7.26 -10.72
C GLU A 36 3.67 -5.84 -10.39
N ARG A 37 2.37 -5.68 -10.12
CA ARG A 37 1.83 -4.41 -9.63
C ARG A 37 2.43 -4.04 -8.28
N VAL A 38 2.56 -5.00 -7.37
CA VAL A 38 3.16 -4.77 -6.04
C VAL A 38 4.63 -4.39 -6.15
N TRP A 39 5.38 -5.05 -7.03
CA TRP A 39 6.77 -4.70 -7.32
C TRP A 39 6.93 -3.25 -7.80
N HIS A 40 6.10 -2.83 -8.77
CA HIS A 40 6.11 -1.44 -9.23
C HIS A 40 5.72 -0.47 -8.10
N MET A 41 4.68 -0.78 -7.32
CA MET A 41 4.28 0.05 -6.19
C MET A 41 5.40 0.20 -5.17
N GLN A 42 6.12 -0.87 -4.83
CA GLN A 42 7.25 -0.81 -3.91
C GLN A 42 8.34 0.13 -4.42
N LEU A 43 8.74 -0.01 -5.69
CA LEU A 43 9.77 0.86 -6.28
C LEU A 43 9.33 2.32 -6.27
N GLU A 44 8.10 2.62 -6.67
CA GLU A 44 7.59 3.99 -6.69
C GLU A 44 7.46 4.60 -5.28
N LEU A 45 7.12 3.79 -4.27
CA LEU A 45 7.09 4.22 -2.87
C LEU A 45 8.49 4.53 -2.35
N MET A 46 9.47 3.67 -2.62
CA MET A 46 10.88 3.88 -2.21
C MET A 46 11.49 5.10 -2.91
N LEU A 47 11.15 5.33 -4.18
CA LEU A 47 11.61 6.49 -4.95
C LEU A 47 10.83 7.78 -4.64
N GLY A 48 9.66 7.67 -3.97
CA GLY A 48 8.81 8.82 -3.66
C GLY A 48 8.15 9.44 -4.89
N THR A 49 8.06 8.69 -5.99
CA THR A 49 7.45 9.15 -7.25
C THR A 49 5.95 8.91 -7.31
N ARG A 50 5.41 8.14 -6.36
CA ARG A 50 3.97 7.85 -6.25
C ARG A 50 3.25 8.91 -5.42
N ASP A 51 1.95 9.02 -5.64
CA ASP A 51 1.02 9.56 -4.63
C ASP A 51 0.71 8.51 -3.54
N ALA A 52 0.02 8.94 -2.48
CA ALA A 52 -0.46 8.03 -1.44
C ALA A 52 -1.31 6.89 -2.05
N LEU A 53 -1.09 5.67 -1.57
CA LEU A 53 -1.81 4.48 -1.98
C LEU A 53 -3.33 4.65 -1.82
N SER A 54 -4.05 4.30 -2.88
CA SER A 54 -5.49 4.13 -2.79
C SER A 54 -5.84 3.04 -1.77
N SER A 55 -7.06 3.04 -1.24
CA SER A 55 -7.50 1.98 -0.32
C SER A 55 -7.46 0.58 -0.95
N ARG A 56 -7.58 0.49 -2.28
CA ARG A 56 -7.44 -0.78 -3.02
C ARG A 56 -5.98 -1.22 -3.08
N ASP A 57 -5.07 -0.31 -3.40
CA ASP A 57 -3.64 -0.60 -3.49
C ASP A 57 -3.05 -0.93 -2.12
N PHE A 58 -3.48 -0.21 -1.07
CA PHE A 58 -3.10 -0.50 0.31
C PHE A 58 -3.48 -1.94 0.70
N ARG A 59 -4.71 -2.36 0.40
CA ARG A 59 -5.16 -3.74 0.65
C ARG A 59 -4.38 -4.75 -0.19
N LEU A 60 -4.16 -4.46 -1.47
CA LEU A 60 -3.37 -5.33 -2.35
C LEU A 60 -1.96 -5.56 -1.80
N LEU A 61 -1.28 -4.49 -1.37
CA LEU A 61 0.06 -4.58 -0.78
C LEU A 61 0.03 -5.35 0.55
N GLN A 62 -0.93 -5.05 1.43
CA GLN A 62 -1.09 -5.77 2.69
C GLN A 62 -1.35 -7.28 2.50
N ASP A 63 -2.27 -7.64 1.60
CA ASP A 63 -2.59 -9.04 1.31
C ASP A 63 -1.41 -9.77 0.69
N THR A 64 -0.62 -9.08 -0.14
CA THR A 64 0.59 -9.64 -0.75
C THR A 64 1.69 -9.84 0.28
N LEU A 65 1.92 -8.86 1.18
CA LEU A 65 2.86 -9.01 2.30
C LEU A 65 2.48 -10.21 3.18
N ALA A 66 1.20 -10.33 3.54
CA ALA A 66 0.72 -11.43 4.35
C ALA A 66 0.86 -12.80 3.67
N ARG A 67 0.70 -12.85 2.34
CA ARG A 67 0.86 -14.07 1.55
C ARG A 67 2.32 -14.44 1.32
N TYR A 68 3.20 -13.45 1.19
CA TYR A 68 4.62 -13.61 0.88
C TYR A 68 5.46 -12.82 1.89
N PRO A 69 5.68 -13.34 3.12
CA PRO A 69 6.42 -12.62 4.16
C PRO A 69 7.85 -12.24 3.77
N GLU A 70 8.49 -13.05 2.93
CA GLU A 70 9.83 -12.80 2.36
C GLU A 70 9.92 -11.45 1.62
N LEU A 71 8.79 -10.92 1.14
CA LEU A 71 8.75 -9.58 0.55
C LEU A 71 9.13 -8.51 1.59
N ALA A 72 8.65 -8.65 2.83
CA ALA A 72 9.01 -7.73 3.90
C ALA A 72 10.49 -7.84 4.28
N ASP A 73 11.09 -9.02 4.17
CA ASP A 73 12.53 -9.21 4.42
C ASP A 73 13.37 -8.42 3.41
N ASN A 74 13.01 -8.50 2.12
CA ASN A 74 13.65 -7.73 1.06
C ASN A 74 13.41 -6.22 1.16
N MET A 75 12.24 -5.79 1.67
CA MET A 75 11.92 -4.37 1.83
C MET A 75 12.64 -3.73 3.02
N LEU A 76 12.98 -4.51 4.03
CA LEU A 76 13.48 -4.04 5.32
C LEU A 76 14.97 -4.37 5.55
N ASP A 77 15.66 -4.95 4.58
CA ASP A 77 17.04 -5.46 4.73
C ASP A 77 17.18 -6.29 6.01
N ASP A 78 16.29 -7.27 6.18
CA ASP A 78 16.19 -8.15 7.37
C ASP A 78 15.78 -7.48 8.70
N ALA A 79 15.60 -6.15 8.77
CA ALA A 79 15.15 -5.47 9.99
C ALA A 79 13.73 -5.92 10.42
N PRO A 80 13.41 -5.93 11.72
CA PRO A 80 12.09 -6.37 12.22
C PRO A 80 10.93 -5.45 11.80
N ASP A 81 11.25 -4.18 11.57
CA ASP A 81 10.34 -3.15 11.12
C ASP A 81 11.12 -2.02 10.42
N GLY A 82 10.40 -1.17 9.69
CA GLY A 82 11.02 0.00 9.06
C GLY A 82 10.10 0.75 8.10
N LEU A 83 10.62 1.89 7.63
CA LEU A 83 9.99 2.73 6.62
C LEU A 83 10.22 2.14 5.23
N VAL A 84 9.15 2.01 4.45
CA VAL A 84 9.16 1.50 3.07
C VAL A 84 8.74 2.56 2.04
N SER A 85 8.62 3.80 2.48
CA SER A 85 8.44 4.99 1.63
C SER A 85 9.70 5.85 1.63
N ALA A 86 9.87 6.66 0.59
CA ALA A 86 10.97 7.62 0.48
C ALA A 86 11.13 8.45 1.76
N ALA A 87 12.26 8.25 2.44
CA ALA A 87 12.59 8.93 3.67
C ALA A 87 14.11 9.11 3.79
N THR A 88 14.53 10.23 4.38
CA THR A 88 15.94 10.47 4.73
C THR A 88 16.06 10.59 6.24
N GLY A 89 16.67 9.61 6.91
CA GLY A 89 16.82 9.63 8.38
C GLY A 89 15.50 9.69 9.16
N GLY A 90 14.45 9.03 8.65
CA GLY A 90 13.09 9.05 9.22
C GLY A 90 12.26 10.27 8.84
N MET A 91 12.82 11.22 8.07
CA MET A 91 12.11 12.39 7.55
C MET A 91 11.43 12.07 6.23
N VAL A 92 10.15 12.43 6.13
CA VAL A 92 9.30 12.17 4.97
C VAL A 92 8.70 13.47 4.47
N ASP A 93 8.98 13.82 3.22
CA ASP A 93 8.57 15.11 2.62
C ASP A 93 7.29 15.01 1.78
N THR A 94 6.80 13.80 1.52
CA THR A 94 5.63 13.52 0.67
C THR A 94 4.29 13.71 1.38
N GLY A 95 4.29 13.94 2.69
CA GLY A 95 3.05 14.10 3.50
C GLY A 95 2.32 12.79 3.78
N TYR A 96 2.87 11.65 3.37
CA TYR A 96 2.42 10.31 3.75
C TYR A 96 3.65 9.41 3.94
N ALA A 97 3.57 8.41 4.81
CA ALA A 97 4.62 7.41 4.98
C ALA A 97 4.01 6.03 5.12
N TYR A 98 4.76 5.03 4.65
CA TYR A 98 4.42 3.62 4.81
C TYR A 98 5.51 2.93 5.62
N LEU A 99 5.08 2.13 6.59
CA LEU A 99 5.96 1.29 7.39
C LEU A 99 5.49 -0.15 7.27
N VAL A 100 6.45 -1.07 7.40
CA VAL A 100 6.16 -2.50 7.54
C VAL A 100 6.67 -2.95 8.89
N ARG A 101 5.85 -3.73 9.61
CA ARG A 101 6.22 -4.44 10.83
C ARG A 101 6.08 -5.93 10.60
N LYS A 102 7.16 -6.71 10.74
CA LYS A 102 7.16 -8.14 10.38
C LYS A 102 6.33 -9.01 11.30
N ASN A 103 6.30 -8.72 12.61
CA ASN A 103 5.61 -9.57 13.59
C ASN A 103 4.98 -8.75 14.74
N SER A 104 4.12 -9.41 15.51
CA SER A 104 3.47 -8.86 16.71
C SER A 104 4.25 -9.10 18.01
N ALA A 105 5.47 -9.65 17.93
CA ALA A 105 6.20 -10.10 19.12
C ALA A 105 6.55 -8.93 20.06
N ALA A 106 6.80 -7.75 19.50
CA ALA A 106 6.92 -6.50 20.25
C ALA A 106 5.72 -5.58 19.96
N PRO A 107 5.01 -5.07 20.99
CA PRO A 107 4.04 -4.01 20.80
C PRO A 107 4.75 -2.80 20.17
N GLY A 108 4.30 -2.41 18.98
CA GLY A 108 4.90 -1.30 18.24
C GLY A 108 4.17 0.01 18.56
N VAL A 109 4.92 1.09 18.73
CA VAL A 109 4.38 2.44 18.87
C VAL A 109 4.84 3.27 17.69
N LEU A 110 3.89 3.78 16.91
CA LEU A 110 4.15 4.77 15.89
C LEU A 110 4.25 6.14 16.54
N VAL A 111 5.37 6.82 16.34
CA VAL A 111 5.61 8.19 16.79
C VAL A 111 5.83 9.08 15.57
N VAL A 112 5.02 10.14 15.46
CA VAL A 112 5.18 11.14 14.39
C VAL A 112 5.34 12.53 14.99
N THR A 113 6.38 13.24 14.56
CA THR A 113 6.66 14.62 14.98
C THR A 113 6.71 15.55 13.79
N SER A 114 6.36 16.81 14.05
CA SER A 114 6.52 17.89 13.07
C SER A 114 7.86 18.60 13.29
N PRO A 115 8.80 18.56 12.34
CA PRO A 115 10.15 19.09 12.50
C PRO A 115 10.22 20.63 12.46
N ASN A 116 9.15 21.32 12.10
CA ASN A 116 9.14 22.78 11.86
C ASN A 116 8.16 23.54 12.76
N GLY A 117 7.79 22.97 13.92
CA GLY A 117 6.76 23.51 14.82
C GLY A 117 5.33 23.61 14.23
N LYS A 118 5.15 23.31 12.93
CA LYS A 118 3.85 23.40 12.25
C LYS A 118 2.96 22.23 12.65
N LYS A 119 1.79 22.50 13.18
CA LYS A 119 0.77 21.48 13.49
C LYS A 119 0.43 20.60 12.28
N LEU A 120 0.65 19.29 12.37
CA LEU A 120 0.21 18.28 11.40
C LEU A 120 -1.12 17.68 11.86
N THR A 121 -2.02 17.38 10.92
CA THR A 121 -3.26 16.66 11.20
C THR A 121 -3.09 15.27 10.61
N LEU A 122 -2.87 14.27 11.46
CA LEU A 122 -2.43 12.96 11.02
C LEU A 122 -3.55 11.94 11.10
N ARG A 123 -3.53 11.02 10.16
CA ARG A 123 -4.28 9.77 10.21
C ARG A 123 -3.35 8.60 9.97
N GLY A 124 -3.30 7.71 10.94
CA GLY A 124 -2.69 6.40 10.84
C GLY A 124 -3.73 5.35 10.48
N ARG A 125 -3.38 4.39 9.63
CA ARG A 125 -4.19 3.18 9.42
C ARG A 125 -3.33 1.93 9.25
N THR A 126 -3.90 0.82 9.69
CA THR A 126 -3.50 -0.56 9.35
C THR A 126 -4.68 -1.22 8.64
N SER A 127 -4.58 -2.52 8.38
CA SER A 127 -5.71 -3.32 7.91
C SER A 127 -6.83 -3.50 8.94
N ALA A 128 -6.49 -3.47 10.24
CA ALA A 128 -7.42 -3.76 11.33
C ALA A 128 -7.91 -2.51 12.07
N ALA A 129 -7.07 -1.47 12.18
CA ALA A 129 -7.39 -0.28 12.97
C ALA A 129 -6.94 1.02 12.29
N ALA A 130 -7.54 2.12 12.70
CA ALA A 130 -7.12 3.46 12.33
C ALA A 130 -7.11 4.37 13.55
N SER A 131 -6.24 5.37 13.53
CA SER A 131 -6.16 6.42 14.55
C SER A 131 -5.95 7.77 13.87
N ALA A 132 -6.48 8.82 14.46
CA ALA A 132 -6.30 10.18 13.98
C ALA A 132 -5.92 11.08 15.14
N GLY A 133 -5.13 12.11 14.85
CA GLY A 133 -4.66 13.03 15.86
C GLY A 133 -3.83 14.15 15.29
N GLU A 134 -3.15 14.87 16.17
CA GLU A 134 -2.31 16.00 15.79
C GLU A 134 -0.87 15.74 16.22
N ALA A 135 0.09 16.18 15.41
CA ALA A 135 1.49 16.20 15.79
C ALA A 135 2.05 17.62 15.73
N ARG A 136 2.87 17.94 16.73
CA ARG A 136 3.73 19.13 16.80
C ARG A 136 5.14 18.68 17.17
N GLU A 137 6.05 19.64 17.27
CA GLU A 137 7.42 19.39 17.70
C GLU A 137 7.47 18.90 19.15
N ASP A 138 6.79 19.61 20.06
CA ASP A 138 6.72 19.28 21.50
C ASP A 138 5.61 18.30 21.87
N THR A 139 4.75 17.94 20.91
CA THR A 139 3.58 17.08 21.16
C THR A 139 3.48 16.06 20.03
N PRO A 140 4.24 14.95 20.11
CA PRO A 140 4.18 13.91 19.08
C PRO A 140 2.80 13.29 18.99
N PHE A 141 2.41 12.91 17.78
CA PHE A 141 1.34 11.94 17.60
C PHE A 141 1.89 10.55 17.95
N VAL A 142 1.28 9.91 18.95
CA VAL A 142 1.68 8.60 19.45
C VAL A 142 0.51 7.64 19.25
N TRP A 143 0.77 6.54 18.54
CA TRP A 143 -0.23 5.51 18.30
C TRP A 143 0.33 4.13 18.64
N ALA A 144 -0.24 3.51 19.68
CA ALA A 144 -0.01 2.11 19.99
C ALA A 144 -0.65 1.25 18.89
N LEU A 145 0.19 0.51 18.16
CA LEU A 145 -0.27 -0.26 17.02
C LEU A 145 -1.03 -1.52 17.47
N PRO A 146 -2.11 -1.88 16.76
CA PRO A 146 -2.83 -3.12 16.99
C PRO A 146 -1.88 -4.32 16.81
N ASN A 147 -1.90 -5.28 17.74
CA ASN A 147 -1.17 -6.55 17.59
C ASN A 147 -2.02 -7.62 16.87
N ASP A 148 -3.24 -7.29 16.51
CA ASP A 148 -4.14 -8.08 15.69
C ASP A 148 -3.99 -7.76 14.19
N GLY A 149 -4.36 -8.74 13.36
CA GLY A 149 -4.33 -8.64 11.90
C GLY A 149 -3.22 -9.46 11.23
N PRO A 150 -3.18 -9.44 9.88
CA PRO A 150 -2.19 -10.18 9.12
C PRO A 150 -0.79 -9.55 9.26
N PHE A 151 0.21 -10.43 9.44
CA PHE A 151 1.63 -10.07 9.47
C PHE A 151 2.36 -10.65 8.26
N PRO A 152 3.35 -9.96 7.69
CA PRO A 152 3.80 -8.59 7.98
C PRO A 152 2.70 -7.53 7.83
N GLN A 153 2.64 -6.59 8.76
CA GLN A 153 1.61 -5.56 8.84
C GLN A 153 2.08 -4.28 8.15
N LEU A 154 1.26 -3.79 7.23
CA LEU A 154 1.45 -2.49 6.58
C LEU A 154 0.78 -1.40 7.41
N ILE A 155 1.53 -0.34 7.68
CA ILE A 155 1.07 0.83 8.44
C ILE A 155 1.21 2.05 7.53
N GLU A 156 0.13 2.78 7.33
CA GLU A 156 0.14 4.08 6.67
C GLU A 156 0.01 5.17 7.72
N VAL A 157 0.74 6.27 7.55
CA VAL A 157 0.44 7.54 8.19
C VAL A 157 0.39 8.65 7.16
N ARG A 158 -0.59 9.54 7.27
CA ARG A 158 -0.83 10.61 6.30
C ARG A 158 -1.20 11.92 6.99
N ASP A 159 -0.67 13.03 6.48
CA ASP A 159 -1.16 14.38 6.78
C ASP A 159 -2.46 14.61 5.99
N GLU A 160 -3.59 14.72 6.70
CA GLU A 160 -4.92 14.99 6.13
C GLU A 160 -5.17 16.47 5.87
N ALA A 161 -4.21 17.35 6.16
CA ALA A 161 -4.38 18.76 5.83
C ALA A 161 -4.49 18.95 4.30
N ASP A 162 -5.67 19.37 3.85
CA ASP A 162 -5.94 19.70 2.44
C ASP A 162 -5.10 20.90 1.99
N ARG A 163 -3.90 20.61 1.47
CA ARG A 163 -2.90 21.62 1.12
C ARG A 163 -2.22 21.29 -0.20
N LYS A 164 -1.94 22.34 -0.98
CA LYS A 164 -1.22 22.25 -2.26
C LYS A 164 0.21 21.72 -2.17
N LYS A 165 0.82 21.73 -0.98
CA LYS A 165 2.18 21.23 -0.76
C LYS A 165 2.21 20.33 0.47
N PRO A 166 2.76 19.11 0.36
CA PRO A 166 2.95 18.24 1.51
C PRO A 166 3.92 18.87 2.51
N ARG A 167 3.79 18.46 3.77
CA ARG A 167 4.65 18.95 4.85
C ARG A 167 5.60 17.84 5.29
N PRO A 168 6.85 18.20 5.60
CA PRO A 168 7.79 17.26 6.16
C PRO A 168 7.27 16.76 7.50
N MET A 169 7.40 15.46 7.74
CA MET A 169 7.11 14.83 9.03
C MET A 169 8.20 13.82 9.35
N ARG A 170 8.53 13.68 10.63
CA ARG A 170 9.44 12.63 11.09
C ARG A 170 8.61 11.48 11.60
N VAL A 171 8.90 10.29 11.11
CA VAL A 171 8.15 9.07 11.42
C VAL A 171 9.10 8.05 12.01
N GLU A 172 8.77 7.54 13.19
CA GLU A 172 9.57 6.55 13.90
C GLU A 172 8.66 5.42 14.40
N LEU A 173 9.11 4.18 14.22
CA LEU A 173 8.54 3.04 14.91
C LEU A 173 9.41 2.70 16.11
N ARG A 174 8.79 2.61 17.29
CA ARG A 174 9.47 2.26 18.53
C ARG A 174 8.90 0.97 19.06
N ALA A 175 9.79 0.06 19.49
CA ALA A 175 9.36 -1.04 20.34
C ALA A 175 8.92 -0.47 21.69
N THR A 176 7.80 -0.97 22.21
CA THR A 176 7.44 -0.71 23.60
C THR A 176 8.41 -1.50 24.49
N PRO A 177 9.03 -0.86 25.51
CA PRO A 177 9.91 -1.56 26.44
C PRO A 177 9.20 -2.63 27.26
#